data_AF-A0A843GXQ8-F1
#
_entry.id   AF-A0A843GXQ8-F1
#
_cell.length_a   1.000
_cell.length_b   1.000
_cell.length_c   1.000
_cell.angle_alpha   90.00
_cell.angle_beta   90.00
_cell.angle_gamma   90.00
#
_symmetry.space_group_name_H-M   'P 1'
#
loop_
_entity.id
_entity.type
_entity.pdbx_description
1 polymer ?
#
loop_
_entity_poly.entity_id
_entity_poly.type
_entity_poly.pdbx_seq_one_letter_code
_entity_poly.pdbx_strand_id
1 'polypeptide(L)'
;MDFDELMEKGNQLRKENKYEEALDAYQAALKADKRRTEAWNMKASTLGLLGQTDEAIECFDRSLELDFENEQTWFLKGMTLFAVNRFNEADSCFDKAVNADPHNPVYWKYKGMVLSQLNHNADALKCLDNALELNPEDDAILVFRHTVIEALEKEEK
;
A
#
# COMPACT_ATOMS: atom_id res chain seq x y z
N MET A 1 -17.89 -10.46 22.99
CA MET A 1 -16.63 -10.59 22.26
C MET A 1 -15.77 -9.41 22.62
N ASP A 2 -14.52 -9.67 23.02
CA ASP A 2 -13.53 -8.63 23.20
C ASP A 2 -12.92 -8.22 21.85
N PHE A 3 -11.96 -7.31 21.87
CA PHE A 3 -11.35 -6.78 20.65
C PHE A 3 -10.71 -7.90 19.81
N ASP A 4 -9.94 -8.80 20.44
CA ASP A 4 -9.17 -9.82 19.73
C ASP A 4 -10.10 -10.87 19.09
N GLU A 5 -11.17 -11.27 19.79
CA GLU A 5 -12.19 -12.16 19.23
C GLU A 5 -12.89 -11.54 18.00
N LEU A 6 -13.16 -10.23 18.03
CA LEU A 6 -13.79 -9.52 16.91
C LEU A 6 -12.86 -9.41 15.70
N MET A 7 -11.56 -9.17 15.95
CA MET A 7 -10.53 -9.16 14.91
C MET A 7 -10.40 -10.51 14.23
N GLU A 8 -10.31 -11.60 15.01
CA GLU A 8 -10.17 -12.94 14.45
C GLU A 8 -11.41 -13.33 13.62
N LYS A 9 -12.61 -12.99 14.11
CA LYS A 9 -13.84 -13.17 13.34
C LYS A 9 -13.81 -12.40 12.02
N GLY A 10 -13.41 -11.12 12.04
CA GLY A 10 -13.29 -10.31 10.84
C GLY A 10 -12.29 -10.90 9.84
N ASN A 11 -11.13 -11.33 10.32
CA ASN A 11 -10.10 -11.97 9.52
C ASN A 11 -10.60 -13.26 8.85
N GLN A 12 -11.32 -14.09 9.58
CA GLN A 12 -11.89 -15.32 9.06
C GLN A 12 -12.96 -15.05 8.00
N LEU A 13 -13.88 -14.11 8.24
CA LEU A 13 -14.89 -13.72 7.26
C LEU A 13 -14.25 -13.16 5.98
N ARG A 14 -13.20 -12.35 6.11
CA ARG A 14 -12.44 -11.81 4.97
C ARG A 14 -11.80 -12.93 4.14
N LYS A 15 -11.22 -13.95 4.78
CA LYS A 15 -10.68 -15.15 4.08
C LYS A 15 -11.76 -15.93 3.34
N GLU A 16 -12.99 -15.90 3.83
CA GLU A 16 -14.17 -16.51 3.18
C GLU A 16 -14.79 -15.62 2.09
N ASN A 17 -14.19 -14.46 1.78
CA ASN A 17 -14.72 -13.43 0.87
C ASN A 17 -16.07 -12.81 1.32
N LYS A 18 -16.41 -12.94 2.60
CA LYS A 18 -17.57 -12.34 3.25
C LYS A 18 -17.23 -10.93 3.72
N TYR A 19 -17.01 -10.03 2.77
CA TYR A 19 -16.37 -8.74 3.03
C TYR A 19 -17.25 -7.80 3.86
N GLU A 20 -18.54 -7.73 3.57
CA GLU A 20 -19.49 -6.90 4.31
C GLU A 20 -19.59 -7.35 5.77
N GLU A 21 -19.69 -8.65 6.04
CA GLU A 21 -19.70 -9.16 7.42
C GLU A 21 -18.34 -8.99 8.12
N ALA A 22 -17.23 -9.05 7.38
CA ALA A 22 -15.92 -8.73 7.91
C ALA A 22 -15.82 -7.25 8.34
N LEU A 23 -16.37 -6.33 7.54
CA LEU A 23 -16.43 -4.91 7.89
C LEU A 23 -17.23 -4.66 9.16
N ASP A 24 -18.37 -5.35 9.34
CA ASP A 24 -19.15 -5.28 10.57
C ASP A 24 -18.34 -5.74 11.79
N ALA A 25 -17.56 -6.81 11.64
CA ALA A 25 -16.69 -7.33 12.70
C ALA A 25 -15.56 -6.34 13.05
N TYR A 26 -14.86 -5.78 12.06
CA TYR A 26 -13.83 -4.77 12.31
C TYR A 26 -14.41 -3.48 12.91
N GLN A 27 -15.60 -3.06 12.46
CA GLN A 27 -16.30 -1.90 13.04
C GLN A 27 -16.67 -2.15 14.50
N ALA A 28 -17.10 -3.37 14.85
CA ALA A 28 -17.34 -3.75 16.23
C ALA A 28 -16.03 -3.77 17.05
N ALA A 29 -14.93 -4.28 16.50
CA ALA A 29 -13.61 -4.25 17.15
C ALA A 29 -13.18 -2.80 17.45
N LEU A 30 -13.32 -1.89 16.49
CA LEU A 30 -13.02 -0.46 16.66
C LEU A 30 -13.94 0.26 17.66
N LYS A 31 -15.17 -0.21 17.86
CA LYS A 31 -16.04 0.28 18.95
C LYS A 31 -15.53 -0.17 20.32
N ALA A 32 -14.94 -1.37 20.41
CA ALA A 32 -14.34 -1.87 21.65
C ALA A 32 -13.02 -1.15 21.96
N ASP A 33 -12.15 -0.98 20.96
CA ASP A 33 -10.93 -0.18 21.06
C ASP A 33 -10.59 0.51 19.73
N LYS A 34 -10.76 1.84 19.70
CA LYS A 34 -10.50 2.67 18.52
C LYS A 34 -9.02 3.00 18.30
N ARG A 35 -8.13 2.65 19.24
CA ARG A 35 -6.69 2.98 19.19
C ARG A 35 -5.84 1.88 18.54
N ARG A 36 -6.47 0.90 17.92
CA ARG A 36 -5.80 -0.24 17.29
C ARG A 36 -5.65 0.02 15.79
N THR A 37 -4.44 0.34 15.36
CA THR A 37 -4.07 0.56 13.95
C THR A 37 -4.41 -0.64 13.07
N GLU A 38 -4.16 -1.85 13.57
CA GLU A 38 -4.47 -3.11 12.88
C GLU A 38 -5.95 -3.20 12.43
N ALA A 39 -6.89 -2.82 13.28
CA ALA A 39 -8.32 -2.88 12.95
C ALA A 39 -8.71 -1.86 11.88
N TRP A 40 -8.13 -0.65 11.93
CA TRP A 40 -8.30 0.36 10.88
C TRP A 40 -7.73 -0.13 9.55
N ASN A 41 -6.53 -0.73 9.55
CA ASN A 41 -5.90 -1.27 8.36
C ASN A 41 -6.70 -2.43 7.74
N MET A 42 -7.15 -3.38 8.56
CA MET A 42 -7.95 -4.51 8.07
C MET A 42 -9.29 -4.05 7.50
N LYS A 43 -9.95 -3.08 8.15
CA LYS A 43 -11.16 -2.44 7.62
C LYS A 43 -10.87 -1.75 6.29
N ALA A 44 -9.82 -0.94 6.22
CA ALA A 44 -9.41 -0.21 5.00
C ALA A 44 -9.11 -1.15 3.84
N SER A 45 -8.28 -2.18 4.05
CA SER A 45 -7.97 -3.17 3.01
C SER A 45 -9.22 -3.90 2.53
N THR A 46 -10.18 -4.17 3.42
CA THR A 46 -11.44 -4.83 3.05
C THR A 46 -12.35 -3.91 2.22
N LEU A 47 -12.44 -2.63 2.58
CA LEU A 47 -13.12 -1.60 1.78
C LEU A 47 -12.50 -1.48 0.38
N GLY A 48 -11.17 -1.52 0.29
CA GLY A 48 -10.45 -1.53 -0.98
C GLY A 48 -10.82 -2.73 -1.88
N LEU A 49 -10.99 -3.92 -1.30
CA LEU A 49 -11.44 -5.11 -2.06
C LEU A 49 -12.88 -4.98 -2.59
N LEU A 50 -13.71 -4.20 -1.90
CA LEU A 50 -15.07 -3.86 -2.34
C LEU A 50 -15.11 -2.67 -3.31
N GLY A 51 -13.97 -2.06 -3.64
CA GLY A 51 -13.89 -0.87 -4.47
C GLY A 51 -14.29 0.44 -3.78
N GLN A 52 -14.58 0.40 -2.47
CA GLN A 52 -14.91 1.56 -1.62
C GLN A 52 -13.62 2.30 -1.25
N THR A 53 -13.04 2.94 -2.27
CA THR A 53 -11.67 3.45 -2.22
C THR A 53 -11.54 4.65 -1.28
N ASP A 54 -12.47 5.59 -1.31
CA ASP A 54 -12.39 6.79 -0.47
C ASP A 54 -12.56 6.44 1.01
N GLU A 55 -13.50 5.55 1.34
CA GLU A 55 -13.67 5.07 2.72
C GLU A 55 -12.45 4.25 3.20
N ALA A 56 -11.80 3.51 2.30
CA ALA A 56 -10.55 2.81 2.62
C ALA A 56 -9.43 3.81 2.97
N ILE A 57 -9.28 4.87 2.17
CA ILE A 57 -8.30 5.95 2.39
C ILE A 57 -8.55 6.62 3.74
N GLU A 58 -9.80 6.96 4.06
CA GLU A 58 -10.16 7.54 5.37
C GLU A 58 -9.78 6.60 6.53
N CYS A 59 -10.00 5.29 6.38
CA CYS A 59 -9.62 4.32 7.42
C CYS A 59 -8.10 4.23 7.58
N PHE A 60 -7.33 4.26 6.50
CA PHE A 60 -5.87 4.34 6.58
C PHE A 60 -5.40 5.63 7.25
N ASP A 61 -6.04 6.78 6.95
CA ASP A 61 -5.72 8.05 7.61
C ASP A 61 -5.98 8.00 9.12
N ARG A 62 -7.07 7.35 9.56
CA ARG A 62 -7.30 7.10 10.99
C ARG A 62 -6.24 6.21 11.63
N SER A 63 -5.72 5.23 10.89
CA SER A 63 -4.62 4.40 11.37
C SER A 63 -3.33 5.23 11.52
N LEU A 64 -3.02 6.08 10.53
CA LEU A 64 -1.85 6.95 10.51
C LEU A 64 -1.92 8.11 11.52
N GLU A 65 -3.12 8.55 11.91
CA GLU A 65 -3.31 9.46 13.05
C GLU A 65 -2.86 8.84 14.39
N LEU A 66 -2.91 7.51 14.51
CA LEU A 66 -2.50 6.77 15.71
C LEU A 66 -1.01 6.41 15.67
N ASP A 67 -0.52 6.05 14.49
CA ASP A 67 0.87 5.67 14.24
C ASP A 67 1.32 6.18 12.86
N PHE A 68 1.90 7.37 12.85
CA PHE A 68 2.32 8.05 11.63
C PHE A 68 3.52 7.39 10.95
N GLU A 69 4.35 6.66 11.70
CA GLU A 69 5.57 6.01 11.17
C GLU A 69 5.29 4.60 10.64
N ASN A 70 4.03 4.15 10.67
CA ASN A 70 3.64 2.83 10.20
C ASN A 70 3.82 2.68 8.67
N GLU A 71 4.95 2.13 8.27
CA GLU A 71 5.38 1.95 6.89
C GLU A 71 4.40 1.07 6.10
N GLN A 72 3.89 0.01 6.74
CA GLN A 72 2.93 -0.89 6.12
C GLN A 72 1.61 -0.17 5.81
N THR A 73 1.15 0.73 6.68
CA THR A 73 -0.08 1.49 6.47
C THR A 73 0.07 2.46 5.31
N TRP A 74 1.18 3.21 5.25
CA TRP A 74 1.49 4.07 4.11
C TRP A 74 1.55 3.29 2.81
N PHE A 75 2.20 2.12 2.81
CA PHE A 75 2.29 1.25 1.65
C PHE A 75 0.90 0.77 1.18
N LEU A 76 0.06 0.28 2.07
CA LEU A 76 -1.29 -0.19 1.73
C LEU A 76 -2.17 0.95 1.19
N LYS A 77 -2.11 2.14 1.81
CA LYS A 77 -2.79 3.33 1.30
C LYS A 77 -2.31 3.69 -0.11
N GLY A 78 -0.99 3.66 -0.33
CA GLY A 78 -0.37 3.90 -1.64
C GLY A 78 -0.83 2.90 -2.70
N MET A 79 -0.90 1.60 -2.36
CA MET A 79 -1.43 0.57 -3.26
C MET A 79 -2.90 0.81 -3.64
N THR A 80 -3.74 1.18 -2.67
CA THR A 80 -5.15 1.50 -2.92
C THR A 80 -5.29 2.70 -3.86
N LEU A 81 -4.50 3.76 -3.65
CA LEU A 81 -4.46 4.94 -4.52
C LEU A 81 -3.94 4.61 -5.92
N PHE A 82 -2.90 3.77 -6.02
CA PHE A 82 -2.34 3.32 -7.29
C PHE A 82 -3.38 2.55 -8.11
N ALA A 83 -4.16 1.67 -7.49
CA ALA A 83 -5.19 0.87 -8.16
C ALA A 83 -6.30 1.72 -8.81
N VAL A 84 -6.52 2.94 -8.33
CA VAL A 84 -7.48 3.91 -8.89
C VAL A 84 -6.82 5.04 -9.68
N ASN A 85 -5.57 4.86 -10.10
CA ASN A 85 -4.78 5.82 -10.88
C ASN A 85 -4.55 7.19 -10.21
N ARG A 86 -4.65 7.28 -8.88
CA ARG A 86 -4.30 8.49 -8.10
C ARG A 86 -2.79 8.53 -7.84
N PHE A 87 -2.01 8.53 -8.93
CA PHE A 87 -0.57 8.28 -8.89
C PHE A 87 0.23 9.30 -8.08
N ASN A 88 -0.09 10.59 -8.13
CA ASN A 88 0.62 11.60 -7.32
C ASN A 88 0.46 11.36 -5.81
N GLU A 89 -0.72 10.94 -5.37
CA GLU A 89 -0.97 10.65 -3.95
C GLU A 89 -0.35 9.32 -3.54
N ALA A 90 -0.38 8.33 -4.43
CA ALA A 90 0.31 7.05 -4.23
C ALA A 90 1.83 7.24 -4.09
N ASP A 91 2.44 8.08 -4.92
CA ASP A 91 3.87 8.45 -4.82
C ASP A 91 4.21 9.05 -3.45
N SER A 92 3.40 10.01 -2.99
CA SER A 92 3.55 10.58 -1.64
C SER A 92 3.46 9.52 -0.54
N CYS A 93 2.60 8.51 -0.69
CA CYS A 93 2.48 7.43 0.29
C CYS A 93 3.68 6.47 0.24
N PHE A 94 4.15 6.09 -0.96
CA PHE A 94 5.32 5.24 -1.10
C PHE A 94 6.60 5.94 -0.64
N ASP A 95 6.71 7.26 -0.81
CA ASP A 95 7.75 8.06 -0.19
C ASP A 95 7.79 7.91 1.32
N LYS A 96 6.62 7.96 1.99
CA LYS A 96 6.55 7.76 3.44
C LYS A 96 6.95 6.35 3.84
N ALA A 97 6.48 5.32 3.11
CA ALA A 97 6.83 3.93 3.38
C ALA A 97 8.35 3.67 3.23
N VAL A 98 8.95 4.15 2.14
CA VAL A 98 10.40 4.03 1.89
C VAL A 98 11.23 4.77 2.94
N ASN A 99 10.80 5.96 3.36
CA ASN A 99 11.53 6.72 4.38
C ASN A 99 11.43 6.08 5.77
N ALA A 100 10.31 5.42 6.08
CA ALA A 100 10.12 4.72 7.34
C ALA A 100 10.89 3.38 7.38
N ASP A 101 10.88 2.61 6.29
CA ASP A 101 11.72 1.42 6.13
C ASP A 101 12.40 1.38 4.75
N PRO A 102 13.65 1.88 4.66
CA PRO A 102 14.40 1.90 3.40
C PRO A 102 14.97 0.53 3.01
N HIS A 103 14.88 -0.50 3.86
CA HIS A 103 15.45 -1.83 3.58
C HIS A 103 14.42 -2.80 2.98
N ASN A 104 13.20 -2.34 2.73
CA ASN A 104 12.18 -3.13 2.07
C ASN A 104 12.20 -2.93 0.55
N PRO A 105 12.66 -3.91 -0.25
CA PRO A 105 12.73 -3.78 -1.72
C PRO A 105 11.35 -3.58 -2.36
N VAL A 106 10.27 -4.06 -1.71
CA VAL A 106 8.91 -3.92 -2.24
C VAL A 106 8.49 -2.45 -2.29
N TYR A 107 8.84 -1.64 -1.28
CA TYR A 107 8.47 -0.22 -1.25
C TYR A 107 9.17 0.56 -2.36
N TRP A 108 10.47 0.29 -2.58
CA TRP A 108 11.22 0.86 -3.69
C TRP A 108 10.67 0.45 -5.05
N LYS A 109 10.29 -0.82 -5.22
CA LYS A 109 9.65 -1.31 -6.45
C LYS A 109 8.37 -0.55 -6.77
N TYR A 110 7.43 -0.45 -5.83
CA TYR A 110 6.16 0.22 -6.07
C TYR A 110 6.30 1.74 -6.23
N LYS A 111 7.28 2.35 -5.54
CA LYS A 111 7.66 3.74 -5.80
C LYS A 111 8.19 3.93 -7.24
N GLY A 112 9.05 3.03 -7.70
CA GLY A 112 9.52 3.04 -9.09
C GLY A 112 8.37 2.86 -10.10
N MET A 113 7.42 1.97 -9.80
CA MET A 113 6.23 1.76 -10.64
C MET A 113 5.37 3.01 -10.76
N VAL A 114 5.08 3.71 -9.66
CA VAL A 114 4.25 4.92 -9.70
C VAL A 114 4.97 6.08 -10.40
N LEU A 115 6.28 6.24 -10.19
CA LEU A 115 7.07 7.26 -10.88
C LEU A 115 7.09 7.05 -12.39
N SER A 116 7.15 5.80 -12.84
CA SER A 116 7.03 5.50 -14.27
C SER A 116 5.64 5.85 -14.82
N GLN A 117 4.55 5.61 -14.08
CA GLN A 117 3.20 6.06 -14.47
C GLN A 117 3.08 7.59 -14.55
N LEU A 118 3.90 8.31 -13.78
CA LEU A 118 4.00 9.78 -13.81
C LEU A 118 4.98 10.29 -14.88
N ASN A 119 5.58 9.41 -15.70
CA ASN A 119 6.65 9.71 -16.67
C ASN A 119 7.92 10.29 -16.03
N HIS A 120 8.17 10.02 -14.75
CA HIS A 120 9.42 10.34 -14.07
C HIS A 120 10.40 9.17 -14.19
N ASN A 121 10.70 8.75 -15.43
CA ASN A 121 11.41 7.50 -15.72
C ASN A 121 12.83 7.44 -15.13
N ALA A 122 13.55 8.57 -15.08
CA ALA A 122 14.87 8.64 -14.47
C ALA A 122 14.85 8.35 -12.95
N ASP A 123 13.85 8.86 -12.24
CA ASP A 123 13.71 8.61 -10.80
C ASP A 123 13.10 7.24 -10.52
N ALA A 124 12.22 6.75 -11.40
CA ALA A 124 11.74 5.38 -11.38
C ALA A 124 12.90 4.38 -11.46
N LEU A 125 13.84 4.59 -12.40
CA LEU A 125 15.01 3.74 -12.58
C LEU A 125 15.88 3.68 -11.31
N LYS A 126 16.15 4.83 -10.67
CA LYS A 126 16.87 4.88 -9.39
C LYS A 126 16.17 4.07 -8.29
N CYS A 127 14.84 4.15 -8.22
CA CYS A 127 14.08 3.37 -7.24
C CYS A 127 14.19 1.86 -7.50
N LEU A 128 14.15 1.45 -8.78
CA LEU A 128 14.33 0.03 -9.14
C LEU A 128 15.75 -0.46 -8.91
N ASP A 129 16.76 0.39 -9.12
CA ASP A 129 18.15 0.10 -8.78
C ASP A 129 18.30 -0.14 -7.26
N ASN A 130 17.77 0.75 -6.41
CA ASN A 130 17.75 0.54 -4.95
C ASN A 130 17.04 -0.76 -4.55
N ALA A 131 15.93 -1.09 -5.22
CA ALA A 131 15.20 -2.32 -4.94
C ALA A 131 16.03 -3.58 -5.30
N LEU A 132 16.80 -3.53 -6.40
CA LEU A 132 17.70 -4.61 -6.82
C LEU A 132 18.96 -4.69 -5.97
N GLU A 133 19.45 -3.60 -5.39
CA GLU A 133 20.54 -3.66 -4.41
C GLU A 133 20.15 -4.48 -3.18
N LEU A 134 18.88 -4.38 -2.77
CA LEU A 134 18.31 -5.12 -1.64
C LEU A 134 17.89 -6.55 -2.02
N ASN A 135 17.41 -6.76 -3.24
CA ASN A 135 17.02 -8.07 -3.78
C ASN A 135 17.45 -8.24 -5.25
N PRO A 136 18.70 -8.66 -5.51
CA PRO A 136 19.25 -8.70 -6.87
C PRO A 136 18.60 -9.70 -7.82
N GLU A 137 17.92 -10.71 -7.29
CA GLU A 137 17.34 -11.82 -8.06
C GLU A 137 15.82 -11.65 -8.29
N ASP A 138 15.25 -10.47 -8.02
CA ASP A 138 13.84 -10.20 -8.31
C ASP A 138 13.60 -10.00 -9.81
N ASP A 139 13.23 -11.08 -10.49
CA ASP A 139 12.90 -11.09 -11.92
C ASP A 139 11.85 -10.03 -12.30
N ALA A 140 10.87 -9.78 -11.44
CA ALA A 140 9.82 -8.81 -11.75
C ALA A 140 10.36 -7.37 -11.75
N ILE A 141 11.31 -7.06 -10.85
CA ILE A 141 11.98 -5.76 -10.84
C ILE A 141 12.90 -5.62 -12.06
N LEU A 142 13.65 -6.66 -12.42
CA LEU A 142 14.52 -6.66 -13.61
C LEU A 142 13.72 -6.41 -14.90
N VAL A 143 12.61 -7.14 -15.09
CA VAL A 143 11.73 -6.96 -16.25
C VAL A 143 11.18 -5.54 -16.30
N PHE A 144 10.66 -5.04 -15.17
CA PHE A 144 10.08 -3.70 -15.13
C PHE A 144 11.13 -2.61 -15.37
N ARG A 145 12.33 -2.77 -14.81
CA ARG A 145 13.47 -1.89 -15.05
C ARG A 145 13.83 -1.79 -16.53
N HIS A 146 13.83 -2.92 -17.24
CA HIS A 146 14.06 -2.92 -18.68
C HIS A 146 13.01 -2.08 -19.43
N THR A 147 11.72 -2.23 -19.07
CA THR A 147 10.65 -1.42 -19.65
C THR A 147 10.83 0.07 -19.40
N VAL A 148 11.27 0.47 -18.20
CA VAL A 148 11.54 1.88 -17.86
C VAL A 148 12.72 2.44 -18.67
N ILE A 149 13.76 1.64 -18.92
CA ILE A 149 14.90 2.05 -19.77
C ILE A 149 14.45 2.31 -21.21
N GLU A 150 13.66 1.41 -21.79
CA GLU A 150 13.12 1.60 -23.15
C GLU A 150 12.22 2.84 -23.26
N ALA A 151 11.49 3.19 -22.20
CA ALA A 151 10.69 4.40 -22.14
C ALA A 151 11.58 5.66 -22.11
N LEU A 152 12.61 5.66 -21.27
CA LEU A 152 13.56 6.77 -21.14
C LEU A 152 14.30 7.04 -22.46
N GLU A 153 14.77 6.00 -23.15
CA GLU A 153 15.44 6.13 -24.46
C GLU A 153 14.55 6.71 -25.57
N LYS A 154 13.23 6.58 -25.43
CA LYS A 154 12.26 7.17 -26.37
C LYS A 154 11.98 8.64 -26.08
N GLU A 155 12.10 9.06 -24.82
CA GLU A 155 11.92 10.46 -24.41
C GLU A 155 13.10 11.35 -24.85
N GLU A 156 14.29 10.77 -25.02
CA GLU A 156 15.51 11.48 -25.44
C GLU A 156 15.64 11.63 -26.97
N LYS A 157 14.72 11.07 -27.77
CA LYS A 157 14.71 11.09 -29.24
C LYS A 157 13.70 12.09 -29.81
#